data_AF-A0A662C2G9-F1
#
_entry.id   AF-A0A662C2G9-F1
#
_cell.length_a   1.000
_cell.length_b   1.000
_cell.length_c   1.000
_cell.angle_alpha   90.00
_cell.angle_beta   90.00
_cell.angle_gamma   90.00
#
_symmetry.space_group_name_H-M   'P 1'
#
loop_
_entity.id
_entity.type
_entity.pdbx_description
1 polymer ?
#
loop_
_entity_poly.entity_id
_entity_poly.type
_entity_poly.pdbx_seq_one_letter_code
_entity_poly.pdbx_strand_id
1 'polypeptide(L)' 'MKTLYIVRHAKSSWEYDGIQDIDRPLKKRGINDAYLISSILQKKIETPSVFVSSCAN' A
#
# COMPACT_ATOMS: atom_id res chain seq x y z
N MET A 1 -8.74 -12.35 -21.39
CA MET A 1 -8.35 -10.92 -21.37
C MET A 1 -7.57 -10.66 -20.09
N LYS A 2 -6.54 -9.80 -20.09
CA LYS A 2 -5.75 -9.51 -18.87
C LYS A 2 -6.21 -8.18 -18.26
N THR A 3 -6.19 -8.10 -16.94
CA THR A 3 -6.55 -6.90 -16.17
C THR A 3 -5.37 -6.49 -15.31
N LEU A 4 -5.04 -5.19 -15.31
CA LEU A 4 -3.97 -4.61 -14.49
C LEU A 4 -4.59 -3.61 -13.52
N TYR A 5 -4.30 -3.78 -12.23
CA TYR A 5 -4.65 -2.84 -11.17
C TYR A 5 -3.40 -2.06 -10.76
N ILE A 6 -3.50 -0.73 -10.72
CA ILE A 6 -2.42 0.15 -10.28
C ILE A 6 -2.86 0.82 -8.99
N VAL A 7 -2.07 0.65 -7.95
CA VAL A 7 -2.31 1.22 -6.62
C VAL A 7 -1.05 1.92 -6.11
N ARG A 8 -1.23 2.96 -5.31
CA ARG A 8 -0.13 3.61 -4.59
C ARG A 8 -0.07 3.06 -3.16
N HIS A 9 1.13 3.04 -2.57
CA HIS A 9 1.28 2.82 -1.14
C HIS A 9 0.44 3.81 -0.31
N ALA A 10 0.08 3.40 0.91
CA ALA A 10 -0.65 4.25 1.85
C ALA A 10 0.27 5.33 2.44
N LYS A 11 -0.29 6.25 3.23
CA LYS A 11 0.47 7.41 3.71
C LYS A 11 1.64 7.00 4.63
N SER A 12 2.86 7.44 4.30
CA SER A 12 4.08 7.27 5.09
C SER A 12 4.11 8.15 6.35
N SER A 13 4.97 7.76 7.29
CA SER A 13 5.33 8.52 8.49
C SER A 13 6.54 9.41 8.24
N TRP A 14 6.49 10.60 8.81
CA TRP A 14 7.57 11.60 8.78
C TRP A 14 8.07 11.94 10.19
N GLU A 15 7.66 11.15 11.19
CA GLU A 15 8.00 11.37 12.61
C GLU A 15 9.41 10.89 12.97
N TYR A 16 10.08 10.18 12.06
CA TYR A 16 11.41 9.63 12.25
C TYR A 16 12.45 10.51 11.55
N ASP A 17 13.35 11.08 12.34
CA ASP A 17 14.50 11.85 11.88
C ASP A 17 15.68 10.91 11.55
N GLY A 18 16.51 11.31 10.60
CA GLY A 18 17.76 10.61 10.25
C GLY A 18 17.59 9.30 9.46
N ILE A 19 16.37 8.89 9.12
CA ILE A 19 16.11 7.72 8.26
C ILE A 19 16.06 8.10 6.78
N GLN A 20 16.47 7.16 5.91
CA GLN A 20 16.33 7.33 4.46
C GLN A 20 14.86 7.22 4.04
N ASP A 21 14.51 7.81 2.90
CA ASP A 21 13.13 7.80 2.39
C ASP A 21 12.60 6.38 2.16
N ILE A 22 13.46 5.49 1.63
CA ILE A 22 13.12 4.08 1.37
C ILE A 22 12.77 3.29 2.64
N ASP A 23 13.24 3.75 3.80
CA ASP A 23 13.04 3.09 5.10
C ASP A 23 11.82 3.66 5.85
N ARG A 24 11.14 4.69 5.30
CA ARG A 24 10.03 5.37 5.99
C ARG A 24 8.80 4.47 6.12
N PRO A 25 8.39 4.10 7.34
CA PRO A 25 7.25 3.23 7.54
C PRO A 25 5.93 3.96 7.24
N LEU A 26 4.84 3.20 7.09
CA LEU A 26 3.49 3.75 7.10
C LEU A 26 3.14 4.36 8.46
N LYS A 27 2.37 5.46 8.44
CA LYS A 27 1.78 5.98 9.69
C LYS A 27 0.50 5.24 10.05
N LYS A 28 0.05 5.32 11.31
CA LYS A 28 -1.17 4.65 11.81
C LYS A 28 -2.39 4.83 10.90
N ARG A 29 -2.64 6.06 10.43
CA ARG A 29 -3.72 6.33 9.47
C ARG A 29 -3.51 5.61 8.13
N GLY A 30 -2.28 5.58 7.61
CA GLY A 30 -1.95 4.87 6.38
C GLY A 30 -2.24 3.37 6.47
N ILE A 31 -1.90 2.75 7.60
CA ILE A 31 -2.22 1.34 7.87
C ILE A 31 -3.74 1.11 7.87
N ASN A 32 -4.49 1.95 8.58
CA ASN A 32 -5.97 1.85 8.61
C ASN A 32 -6.59 2.05 7.22
N ASP A 33 -6.11 3.04 6.46
CA ASP A 33 -6.57 3.32 5.09
C ASP A 33 -6.28 2.12 4.16
N ALA A 34 -5.12 1.46 4.31
CA ALA A 34 -4.77 0.27 3.53
C ALA A 34 -5.74 -0.90 3.80
N TYR A 35 -6.10 -1.17 5.06
CA TYR A 35 -7.09 -2.19 5.41
C TYR A 35 -8.50 -1.83 4.93
N LEU A 36 -8.89 -0.55 5.00
CA LEU A 36 -10.17 -0.11 4.48
C LEU A 36 -10.27 -0.37 2.97
N ILE A 37 -9.28 0.07 2.20
CA ILE A 37 -9.27 -0.10 0.74
C ILE A 37 -9.22 -1.59 0.37
N SER A 38 -8.41 -2.41 1.04
CA SER A 38 -8.34 -3.85 0.75
C SER A 38 -9.68 -4.54 0.99
N SER A 39 -10.38 -4.20 2.08
CA SER A 39 -11.71 -4.76 2.38
C SER A 39 -12.78 -4.39 1.35
N ILE A 40 -12.68 -3.20 0.75
CA ILE A 40 -13.58 -2.75 -0.31
C ILE A 40 -13.23 -3.43 -1.64
N LEU A 41 -11.93 -3.51 -1.97
CA LEU A 41 -11.47 -4.13 -3.22
C LEU A 41 -11.80 -5.63 -3.27
N GLN A 42 -11.68 -6.34 -2.16
CA GLN A 42 -12.05 -7.77 -2.08
C GLN A 42 -13.51 -8.04 -2.53
N LYS A 43 -14.41 -7.05 -2.39
CA LYS A 43 -15.82 -7.15 -2.81
C LYS A 43 -16.08 -6.66 -4.23
N LYS A 44 -15.13 -5.95 -4.84
CA LYS A 44 -15.31 -5.25 -6.13
C LYS A 44 -14.50 -5.83 -7.27
N ILE A 45 -13.40 -6.53 -6.97
CA ILE A 45 -12.48 -7.07 -7.97
C ILE A 45 -12.17 -8.53 -7.65
N GLU A 46 -11.85 -9.28 -8.70
CA GLU A 46 -11.21 -10.59 -8.53
C GLU A 46 -9.80 -10.41 -7.97
N THR A 47 -9.34 -11.39 -7.17
CA THR A 47 -8.00 -11.35 -6.60
C THR A 47 -6.95 -11.47 -7.71
N PRO A 48 -6.02 -10.51 -7.86
CA PRO A 48 -4.96 -10.60 -8.85
C PRO A 48 -4.13 -11.87 -8.68
N SER A 49 -3.80 -12.53 -9.78
CA SER A 49 -2.94 -13.72 -9.77
C SER A 49 -1.49 -13.42 -9.43
N VAL A 50 -1.05 -12.17 -9.60
CA VAL A 50 0.31 -11.70 -9.34
C VAL A 50 0.25 -10.33 -8.67
N PHE A 51 1.05 -10.17 -7.61
CA PHE A 51 1.30 -8.89 -6.95
C PHE A 51 2.76 -8.49 -7.16
N VAL A 52 2.99 -7.24 -7.53
CA VAL A 52 4.33 -6.64 -7.67
C VAL A 52 4.33 -5.33 -6.90
N SER A 53 5.35 -5.12 -6.07
CA SER A 53 5.54 -3.91 -5.26
C SER A 53 6.97 -3.42 -5.36
N SER A 54 7.19 -2.15 -5.02
CA SER A 54 8.54 -1.64 -4.73
C SER A 54 9.12 -2.33 -3.48
N CYS A 55 10.45 -2.22 -3.31
CA CYS A 55 11.18 -2.69 -2.14
C CYS A 55 11.17 -1.70 -0.95
N ALA A 56 10.42 -0.60 -1.05
CA ALA A 56 10.34 0.40 0.02
C ALA A 56 9.54 -0.14 1.22
N ASN A 57 9.89 0.36 2.41
CA ASN A 57 9.34 -0.05 3.71
C ASN A 57 8.00 0.60 4.06
#